data_AF-A0A9D6WDC2-F1
#
_entry.id   AF-A0A9D6WDC2-F1
#
_cell.length_a   1.000
_cell.length_b   1.000
_cell.length_c   1.000
_cell.angle_alpha   90.00
_cell.angle_beta   90.00
_cell.angle_gamma   90.00
#
_symmetry.space_group_name_H-M   'P 1'
#
loop_
_entity.id
_entity.type
_entity.pdbx_description
1 polymer ?
#
loop_
_entity_poly.entity_id
_entity_poly.type
_entity_poly.pdbx_seq_one_letter_code
_entity_poly.pdbx_strand_id
1 'polypeptide(L)'
;MSLQKLQNALFCFALAAVVPVVSRAGGVTCHYVYGGEEHVLAVAPTAAPYTVPAIAVGSYFQFRVVLEEGPRAAVHVYTYAAHGESRALVHEAAYRYPPPADAGADYGFTGYQRVYEPALGSELEYWCETAQAVAAQR
;
A
#
# COMPACT_ATOMS: atom_id res chain seq x y z
N MET A 1 33.41 53.74 33.34
CA MET A 1 33.39 52.26 33.19
C MET A 1 32.01 51.74 33.58
N SER A 2 31.14 51.46 32.62
CA SER A 2 30.08 50.47 32.84
C SER A 2 29.69 49.90 31.47
N LEU A 3 30.53 48.95 31.04
CA LEU A 3 30.43 48.17 29.80
C LEU A 3 29.31 47.11 29.91
N GLN A 4 28.30 47.31 30.77
CA GLN A 4 27.33 46.27 31.17
C GLN A 4 25.99 46.37 30.42
N LYS A 5 25.71 47.47 29.70
CA LYS A 5 24.38 47.71 29.12
C LYS A 5 24.22 47.26 27.66
N LEU A 6 25.29 46.80 26.99
CA LEU A 6 25.24 46.37 25.59
C LEU A 6 25.15 44.85 25.38
N GLN A 7 25.05 44.05 26.44
CA GLN A 7 25.02 42.58 26.32
C GLN A 7 23.62 41.96 26.18
N ASN A 8 22.54 42.76 26.28
CA ASN A 8 21.17 42.23 26.24
C ASN A 8 20.47 42.33 24.87
N ALA A 9 21.15 42.84 23.83
CA ALA A 9 20.52 43.07 22.53
C ALA A 9 20.76 41.94 21.50
N LEU A 10 21.53 40.91 21.84
CA LEU A 10 21.97 39.89 20.89
C LEU A 10 21.63 38.46 21.32
N PHE A 11 20.39 38.24 21.76
CA PHE A 11 19.87 36.90 22.02
C PHE A 11 18.54 36.67 21.28
N CYS A 12 18.48 37.10 20.01
CA CYS A 12 17.46 36.68 19.05
C CYS A 12 18.08 35.71 18.03
N PHE A 13 18.86 34.73 18.51
CA PHE A 13 19.34 33.66 17.64
C PHE A 13 18.19 32.67 17.41
N ALA A 14 17.52 32.90 16.28
CA ALA A 14 16.60 32.01 15.57
C ALA A 14 16.55 30.58 16.12
N LEU A 15 15.50 30.27 16.87
CA LEU A 15 15.04 28.89 17.02
C LEU A 15 14.44 28.49 15.67
N ALA A 16 15.28 28.10 14.72
CA ALA A 16 14.84 27.47 13.49
C ALA A 16 14.19 26.15 13.88
N ALA A 17 12.85 26.14 13.95
CA ALA A 17 12.09 24.92 14.13
C ALA A 17 12.40 23.99 12.95
N VAL A 18 13.26 23.00 13.19
CA VAL A 18 13.47 21.89 12.27
C VAL A 18 12.17 21.10 12.25
N VAL A 19 11.27 21.45 11.33
CA VAL A 19 10.06 20.66 11.11
C VAL A 19 10.51 19.35 10.46
N PRO A 20 10.37 18.19 11.12
CA PRO A 20 10.69 16.93 10.48
C PRO A 20 9.75 16.76 9.30
N VAL A 21 10.32 16.68 8.10
CA VAL A 21 9.57 16.26 6.91
C VAL A 21 9.25 14.78 7.11
N VAL A 22 8.04 14.49 7.60
CA VAL A 22 7.50 13.14 7.59
C VAL A 22 7.25 12.79 6.13
N SER A 23 8.20 12.08 5.51
CA SER A 23 7.89 11.31 4.30
C SER A 23 6.94 10.20 4.73
N ARG A 24 5.64 10.40 4.51
CA ARG A 24 4.70 9.27 4.51
C ARG A 24 5.04 8.45 3.29
N ALA A 25 5.90 7.45 3.45
CA ALA A 25 5.93 6.34 2.52
C ALA A 25 4.52 5.73 2.59
N GLY A 26 3.66 6.14 1.66
CA GLY A 26 2.29 5.63 1.57
C GLY A 26 2.35 4.12 1.34
N GLY A 27 1.51 3.35 2.03
CA GLY A 27 1.38 1.92 1.80
C GLY A 27 -0.03 1.59 1.33
N VAL A 28 -0.23 0.32 1.01
CA VAL A 28 -1.55 -0.26 0.74
C VAL A 28 -1.72 -1.49 1.63
N THR A 29 -2.92 -1.66 2.17
CA THR A 29 -3.35 -2.89 2.83
C THR A 29 -4.37 -3.55 1.93
N CYS A 30 -4.14 -4.81 1.57
CA CYS A 30 -5.09 -5.62 0.81
C CYS A 30 -5.63 -6.73 1.69
N HIS A 31 -6.95 -6.84 1.76
CA HIS A 31 -7.65 -7.94 2.39
C HIS A 31 -7.99 -8.96 1.31
N TYR A 32 -7.86 -10.24 1.62
CA TYR A 32 -8.27 -11.31 0.72
C TYR A 32 -8.94 -12.44 1.49
N VAL A 33 -10.01 -12.98 0.91
CA VAL A 33 -10.79 -14.07 1.49
C VAL A 33 -10.69 -15.29 0.60
N TYR A 34 -10.33 -16.42 1.19
CA TYR A 34 -10.27 -17.70 0.50
C TYR A 34 -10.81 -18.81 1.42
N GLY A 35 -11.76 -19.60 0.91
CA GLY A 35 -12.39 -20.66 1.72
C GLY A 35 -13.14 -20.14 2.96
N GLY A 36 -13.53 -18.87 2.96
CA GLY A 36 -14.18 -18.19 4.10
C GLY A 36 -13.23 -17.64 5.16
N GLU A 37 -11.91 -17.76 4.97
CA GLU A 37 -10.90 -17.17 5.86
C GLU A 37 -10.36 -15.87 5.25
N GLU A 38 -10.39 -14.80 6.04
CA GLU A 38 -9.85 -13.49 5.67
C GLU A 38 -8.40 -13.34 6.12
N HIS A 39 -7.59 -12.77 5.24
CA HIS A 39 -6.18 -12.50 5.46
C HIS A 39 -5.83 -11.08 5.02
N VAL A 40 -4.72 -10.56 5.55
CA VAL A 40 -4.25 -9.21 5.27
C VAL A 40 -2.84 -9.23 4.67
N LEU A 41 -2.66 -8.52 3.57
CA LEU A 41 -1.40 -8.32 2.87
C LEU A 41 -1.02 -6.83 2.90
N ALA A 42 0.06 -6.50 3.61
CA ALA A 42 0.66 -5.17 3.56
C ALA A 42 1.58 -5.03 2.33
N VAL A 43 1.40 -3.96 1.57
CA VAL A 43 2.12 -3.69 0.32
C VAL A 43 2.86 -2.37 0.43
N ALA A 44 4.18 -2.44 0.40
CA ALA A 44 5.05 -1.26 0.35
C ALA A 44 5.26 -0.80 -1.10
N PRO A 45 5.50 0.51 -1.33
CA PRO A 45 5.96 0.99 -2.62
C PRO A 45 7.26 0.33 -3.05
N THR A 46 7.43 0.15 -4.36
CA THR A 46 8.68 -0.33 -4.95
C THR A 46 9.03 0.40 -6.24
N ALA A 47 10.32 0.65 -6.44
CA ALA A 47 10.90 1.05 -7.72
C ALA A 47 11.20 -0.14 -8.66
N ALA A 48 11.06 -1.39 -8.17
CA ALA A 48 11.33 -2.61 -8.91
C ALA A 48 10.08 -3.52 -8.97
N PRO A 49 9.03 -3.13 -9.71
CA PRO A 49 7.73 -3.82 -9.69
C PRO A 49 7.85 -5.30 -10.10
N TYR A 50 8.73 -5.63 -11.05
CA TYR A 50 8.91 -6.99 -11.55
C TYR A 50 9.58 -7.96 -10.57
N THR A 51 10.19 -7.49 -9.49
CA THR A 51 10.81 -8.36 -8.47
C THR A 51 9.85 -8.74 -7.35
N VAL A 52 8.66 -8.13 -7.30
CA VAL A 52 7.65 -8.45 -6.28
C VAL A 52 7.05 -9.83 -6.58
N PRO A 53 7.16 -10.82 -5.67
CA PRO A 53 6.65 -12.16 -5.92
C PRO A 53 5.13 -12.23 -5.79
N ALA A 54 4.53 -13.24 -6.40
CA ALA A 54 3.16 -13.67 -6.06
C ALA A 54 3.19 -14.57 -4.83
N ILE A 55 2.22 -14.42 -3.94
CA ILE A 55 1.98 -15.34 -2.82
C ILE A 55 1.04 -16.47 -3.26
N ALA A 56 1.21 -17.66 -2.70
CA ALA A 56 0.23 -18.73 -2.88
C ALA A 56 -1.01 -18.44 -2.01
N VAL A 57 -2.20 -18.64 -2.58
CA VAL A 57 -3.47 -18.55 -1.86
C VAL A 57 -4.23 -19.85 -2.07
N GLY A 58 -4.31 -20.64 -0.99
CA GLY A 58 -4.77 -22.02 -1.05
C GLY A 58 -3.94 -22.86 -2.02
N SER A 59 -4.61 -23.82 -2.67
CA SER A 59 -3.97 -24.71 -3.65
C SER A 59 -4.07 -24.22 -5.09
N TYR A 60 -4.91 -23.20 -5.35
CA TYR A 60 -5.41 -22.92 -6.69
C TYR A 60 -5.13 -21.52 -7.20
N PHE A 61 -4.71 -20.60 -6.33
CA PHE A 61 -4.38 -19.24 -6.73
C PHE A 61 -2.96 -18.86 -6.38
N GLN A 62 -2.43 -17.93 -7.17
CA GLN A 62 -1.38 -17.05 -6.69
C GLN A 62 -1.82 -15.61 -6.86
N PHE A 63 -1.59 -14.83 -5.82
CA PHE A 63 -2.01 -13.45 -5.71
C PHE A 63 -0.80 -12.54 -5.64
N ARG A 64 -0.73 -11.52 -6.48
CA ARG A 64 0.39 -10.59 -6.53
C ARG A 64 -0.13 -9.17 -6.56
N VAL A 65 0.26 -8.40 -5.55
CA VAL A 65 -0.06 -6.98 -5.48
C VAL A 65 1.23 -6.17 -5.51
N VAL A 66 1.28 -5.17 -6.38
CA VAL A 66 2.44 -4.30 -6.58
C VAL A 66 2.01 -2.87 -6.45
N LEU A 67 2.61 -2.12 -5.53
CA LEU A 67 2.49 -0.67 -5.44
C LEU A 67 3.74 -0.04 -6.05
N GLU A 68 3.59 0.68 -7.15
CA GLU A 68 4.70 1.40 -7.77
C GLU A 68 5.09 2.65 -6.96
N GLU A 69 6.36 3.05 -7.06
CA GLU A 69 6.83 4.35 -6.60
C GLU A 69 6.68 5.45 -7.67
N GLY A 70 6.61 6.70 -7.22
CA GLY A 70 6.72 7.88 -8.08
C GLY A 70 5.41 8.62 -8.34
N PRO A 71 5.45 9.70 -9.14
CA PRO A 71 4.35 10.66 -9.27
C PRO A 71 3.16 10.15 -10.09
N ARG A 72 3.31 9.00 -10.77
CA ARG A 72 2.23 8.33 -11.52
C ARG A 72 2.04 6.89 -11.05
N ALA A 73 2.31 6.63 -9.77
CA ALA A 73 2.22 5.31 -9.17
C ALA A 73 0.84 4.68 -9.40
N ALA A 74 0.83 3.36 -9.50
CA ALA A 74 -0.36 2.55 -9.54
C ALA A 74 -0.22 1.32 -8.62
N VAL A 75 -1.37 0.81 -8.19
CA VAL A 75 -1.49 -0.49 -7.56
C VAL A 75 -1.93 -1.48 -8.63
N HIS A 76 -1.08 -2.45 -8.92
CA HIS A 76 -1.39 -3.55 -9.82
C HIS A 76 -1.73 -4.78 -9.01
N VAL A 77 -2.84 -5.43 -9.36
CA VAL A 77 -3.28 -6.70 -8.77
C VAL A 77 -3.33 -7.74 -9.88
N TYR A 78 -2.61 -8.84 -9.68
CA TYR A 78 -2.62 -10.00 -10.56
C TYR A 78 -3.06 -11.22 -9.77
N THR A 79 -3.97 -12.00 -10.35
CA THR A 79 -4.33 -13.31 -9.84
C THR A 79 -4.10 -14.35 -10.93
N TYR A 80 -3.36 -15.39 -10.56
CA TYR A 80 -3.07 -16.53 -11.43
C TYR A 80 -3.81 -17.76 -10.91
N ALA A 81 -4.43 -18.53 -11.79
CA ALA A 81 -4.82 -19.90 -11.50
C ALA A 81 -3.57 -20.79 -11.53
N ALA A 82 -3.36 -21.55 -10.47
CA ALA A 82 -2.19 -22.38 -10.25
C ALA A 82 -2.59 -23.87 -10.33
N HIS A 83 -2.20 -24.53 -11.42
CA HIS A 83 -2.43 -25.97 -11.63
C HIS A 83 -1.15 -26.66 -12.05
N GLY A 84 -0.54 -27.41 -11.11
CA GLY A 84 0.79 -27.96 -11.32
C GLY A 84 1.79 -26.85 -11.67
N GLU A 85 2.48 -26.99 -12.80
CA GLU A 85 3.45 -26.01 -13.30
C GLU A 85 2.81 -24.81 -14.03
N SER A 86 1.51 -24.90 -14.37
CA SER A 86 0.82 -23.83 -15.10
C SER A 86 0.39 -22.69 -14.17
N ARG A 87 0.64 -21.46 -14.60
CA ARG A 87 0.25 -20.22 -13.91
C ARG A 87 -0.47 -19.31 -14.91
N ALA A 88 -1.76 -19.59 -15.14
CA ALA A 88 -2.57 -18.83 -16.07
C ALA A 88 -3.07 -17.54 -15.41
N LEU A 89 -2.86 -16.39 -16.02
CA LEU A 89 -3.42 -15.12 -15.54
C LEU A 89 -4.95 -15.16 -15.71
N VAL A 90 -5.68 -15.09 -14.60
CA VAL A 90 -7.16 -15.12 -14.60
C VAL A 90 -7.77 -13.78 -14.22
N HIS A 91 -6.98 -12.87 -13.64
CA HIS A 91 -7.41 -11.51 -13.31
C HIS A 91 -6.23 -10.55 -13.30
N GLU A 92 -6.43 -9.35 -13.87
CA GLU A 92 -5.52 -8.22 -13.76
C GLU A 92 -6.33 -6.93 -13.57
N ALA A 93 -5.91 -6.11 -12.61
CA ALA A 93 -6.46 -4.78 -12.39
C ALA A 93 -5.35 -3.78 -12.04
N ALA A 94 -5.53 -2.53 -12.46
CA ALA A 94 -4.63 -1.43 -12.14
C ALA A 94 -5.42 -0.23 -11.60
N TYR A 95 -4.99 0.30 -10.46
CA TYR A 95 -5.65 1.41 -9.77
C TYR A 95 -4.66 2.55 -9.57
N ARG A 96 -5.08 3.79 -9.81
CA ARG A 96 -4.22 4.96 -9.56
C ARG A 96 -3.88 5.07 -8.07
N TYR A 97 -2.62 5.39 -7.76
CA TYR A 97 -2.18 5.69 -6.41
C TYR A 97 -1.49 7.07 -6.31
N PRO A 98 -1.79 7.89 -5.30
CA PRO A 98 -2.86 7.69 -4.30
C PRO A 98 -4.26 7.72 -4.95
N PRO A 99 -5.24 7.03 -4.37
CA PRO A 99 -6.60 7.03 -4.89
C PRO A 99 -7.27 8.41 -4.71
N PRO A 100 -8.34 8.71 -5.48
CA PRO A 100 -9.20 9.88 -5.24
C PRO A 100 -9.69 9.94 -3.79
N ALA A 101 -9.89 11.15 -3.27
CA ALA A 101 -10.24 11.36 -1.86
C ALA A 101 -11.61 10.76 -1.45
N ASP A 102 -12.47 10.48 -2.42
CA ASP A 102 -13.80 9.89 -2.29
C ASP A 102 -13.84 8.39 -2.61
N ALA A 103 -12.69 7.75 -2.81
CA ALA A 103 -12.62 6.34 -3.19
C ALA A 103 -12.99 5.40 -2.03
N GLY A 104 -14.21 4.85 -2.10
CA GLY A 104 -14.69 3.60 -1.47
C GLY A 104 -14.60 3.50 0.06
N ALA A 105 -15.71 3.76 0.74
CA ALA A 105 -15.77 3.76 2.21
C ALA A 105 -15.70 2.37 2.87
N ASP A 106 -16.25 1.32 2.22
CA ASP A 106 -16.37 -0.01 2.86
C ASP A 106 -15.33 -1.04 2.36
N TYR A 107 -14.91 -0.95 1.09
CA TYR A 107 -13.95 -1.88 0.47
C TYR A 107 -12.76 -1.16 -0.18
N GLY A 108 -12.38 -0.03 0.42
CA GLY A 108 -11.28 0.80 -0.05
C GLY A 108 -11.40 1.22 -1.52
N PHE A 109 -10.28 1.63 -2.11
CA PHE A 109 -10.28 2.25 -3.44
C PHE A 109 -10.43 1.25 -4.59
N THR A 110 -10.23 -0.05 -4.34
CA THR A 110 -10.45 -1.08 -5.36
C THR A 110 -11.91 -1.50 -5.46
N GLY A 111 -12.72 -1.23 -4.43
CA GLY A 111 -13.98 -1.93 -4.21
C GLY A 111 -13.77 -3.41 -3.94
N TYR A 112 -14.86 -4.13 -3.71
CA TYR A 112 -14.87 -5.57 -3.51
C TYR A 112 -14.78 -6.32 -4.84
N GLN A 113 -13.82 -7.24 -4.93
CA GLN A 113 -13.51 -7.99 -6.14
C GLN A 113 -13.67 -9.49 -5.87
N ARG A 114 -14.13 -10.24 -6.88
CA ARG A 114 -14.23 -11.71 -6.84
C ARG A 114 -13.55 -12.28 -8.07
N VAL A 115 -12.65 -13.23 -7.86
CA VAL A 115 -11.89 -13.91 -8.90
C VAL A 115 -12.15 -15.41 -8.78
N TYR A 116 -12.53 -16.03 -9.90
CA TYR A 116 -12.89 -17.43 -9.95
C TYR A 116 -11.82 -18.24 -10.67
N GLU A 117 -11.48 -19.38 -10.09
CA GLU A 117 -10.62 -20.37 -10.71
C GLU A 117 -11.47 -21.25 -11.66
N PRO A 118 -11.19 -21.26 -12.97
CA PRO A 118 -12.07 -21.89 -13.96
C PRO A 118 -12.26 -23.42 -13.84
N ALA A 119 -11.27 -24.16 -13.36
CA ALA A 119 -11.25 -25.62 -13.45
C ALA A 119 -11.95 -26.31 -12.26
N LEU A 120 -11.76 -25.79 -11.05
CA LEU A 120 -12.18 -26.41 -9.80
C LEU A 120 -13.18 -25.55 -9.02
N GLY A 121 -13.58 -24.39 -9.58
CA GLY A 121 -14.62 -23.53 -9.03
C GLY A 121 -14.21 -22.85 -7.73
N SER A 122 -12.91 -22.67 -7.50
CA SER A 122 -12.41 -21.97 -6.33
C SER A 122 -12.63 -20.46 -6.47
N GLU A 123 -12.81 -19.76 -5.36
CA GLU A 123 -13.05 -18.32 -5.31
C GLU A 123 -12.03 -17.62 -4.43
N LEU A 124 -11.52 -16.50 -4.93
CA LEU A 124 -10.74 -15.52 -4.21
C LEU A 124 -11.49 -14.20 -4.21
N GLU A 125 -11.74 -13.66 -3.03
CA GLU A 125 -12.31 -12.31 -2.87
C GLU A 125 -11.22 -11.37 -2.39
N TYR A 126 -11.19 -10.11 -2.84
CA TYR A 126 -10.21 -9.15 -2.34
C TYR A 126 -10.68 -7.70 -2.42
N TRP A 127 -10.05 -6.85 -1.59
CA TRP A 127 -10.11 -5.40 -1.72
C TRP A 127 -8.85 -4.76 -1.13
N CYS A 128 -8.51 -3.54 -1.55
CA CYS A 128 -7.36 -2.81 -1.03
C CYS A 128 -7.71 -1.38 -0.62
N GLU A 129 -7.04 -0.93 0.44
CA GLU A 129 -7.18 0.39 1.04
C GLU A 129 -5.81 1.04 1.25
N THR A 130 -5.77 2.37 1.37
CA THR A 130 -4.53 3.07 1.71
C THR A 130 -4.14 2.71 3.14
N ALA A 131 -2.88 2.35 3.37
CA ALA A 131 -2.39 2.14 4.73
C ALA A 131 -2.55 3.44 5.54
N GLN A 132 -3.22 3.35 6.69
CA GLN A 132 -3.28 4.45 7.65
C GLN A 132 -1.85 4.73 8.12
N ALA A 133 -1.40 5.99 8.10
CA ALA A 133 -0.15 6.26 8.82
C ALA A 133 -0.45 6.15 10.31
N VAL A 134 0.29 5.27 10.96
CA VAL A 134 0.42 5.30 12.40
C VAL A 134 1.05 6.65 12.74
N ALA A 135 0.27 7.55 13.34
CA ALA A 135 0.84 8.72 13.99
C ALA A 135 1.77 8.19 15.06
N ALA A 136 3.08 8.48 14.96
CA ALA A 136 4.03 8.16 16.01
C ALA A 136 3.49 8.71 17.33
N GLN A 137 3.01 7.82 18.19
CA GLN A 137 2.60 8.18 19.54
C GLN A 137 3.90 8.42 20.32
N ARG A 138 4.00 9.68 20.75
CA ARG A 138 5.10 10.36 21.45
C ARG A 138 5.85 9.52 22.47
#